data_AF-A0A3C0Q929-F1
#
_entry.id   AF-A0A3C0Q929-F1
#
_cell.length_a   1.000
_cell.length_b   1.000
_cell.length_c   1.000
_cell.angle_alpha   90.00
_cell.angle_beta   90.00
_cell.angle_gamma   90.00
#
_symmetry.space_group_name_H-M   'P 1'
#
loop_
_entity.id
_entity.type
_entity.pdbx_description
1 polymer ?
#
loop_
_entity_poly.entity_id
_entity_poly.type
_entity_poly.pdbx_seq_one_letter_code
_entity_poly.pdbx_strand_id
1 'polypeptide(L)' 'QGMQQILQWLEAGKLQAPAVTTYPFEAVADAHRALESGQTTGKLVLLCKP' A
#
# COMPACT_ATOMS: atom_id res chain seq x y z
N GLN A 1 14.97 0.35 -14.35
CA GLN A 1 14.18 1.12 -15.34
C GLN A 1 12.67 0.95 -15.14
N GLY A 2 12.11 -0.26 -14.97
CA GLY A 2 10.66 -0.45 -14.80
C GLY A 2 9.98 0.32 -13.66
N MET A 3 10.59 0.41 -12.48
CA MET A 3 10.02 1.17 -11.35
C MET A 3 9.87 2.68 -11.67
N GLN A 4 10.89 3.30 -12.28
CA GLN A 4 10.83 4.71 -12.67
C GLN A 4 9.70 4.98 -13.67
N GLN A 5 9.47 4.06 -14.60
CA GLN A 5 8.38 4.17 -15.57
C GLN A 5 7.00 4.08 -14.90
N ILE A 6 6.83 3.17 -13.93
CA ILE A 6 5.59 3.07 -13.15
C ILE A 6 5.32 4.38 -12.40
N LEU A 7 6.34 4.96 -11.76
CA LEU A 7 6.22 6.23 -11.06
C LEU A 7 5.86 7.39 -12.00
N GLN A 8 6.50 7.46 -13.18
CA GLN A 8 6.14 8.44 -14.22
C GLN A 8 4.70 8.29 -14.69
N TRP A 9 4.17 7.06 -14.80
CA TRP A 9 2.76 6.85 -15.14
C TRP A 9 1.81 7.25 -14.02
N LEU A 10 2.17 7.06 -12.75
CA LEU A 10 1.41 7.56 -11.61
C LEU A 10 1.36 9.09 -11.61
N GLU A 11 2.51 9.75 -11.76
CA GLU A 11 2.61 11.22 -11.83
C GLU A 11 1.82 11.80 -13.01
N ALA A 12 1.87 11.14 -14.17
CA ALA A 12 1.13 11.53 -15.36
C ALA A 12 -0.36 11.15 -15.32
N GLY A 13 -0.86 10.53 -14.24
CA GLY A 13 -2.25 10.08 -14.10
C GLY A 13 -2.66 8.92 -15.02
N LYS A 14 -1.68 8.28 -15.68
CA LYS A 14 -1.90 7.10 -16.54
C LYS A 14 -2.08 5.82 -15.75
N LEU A 15 -1.61 5.81 -14.50
CA LEU A 15 -1.86 4.76 -13.52
C LEU A 15 -2.52 5.39 -12.30
N GLN A 16 -3.53 4.72 -11.74
CA GLN A 16 -4.14 5.11 -10.47
C GLN A 16 -3.62 4.18 -9.38
N ALA A 17 -3.16 4.77 -8.27
CA ALA A 17 -2.79 3.98 -7.10
C ALA A 17 -4.04 3.32 -6.51
N PRO A 18 -3.97 2.07 -6.06
CA PRO A 18 -5.08 1.44 -5.35
C PRO A 18 -5.35 2.15 -4.02
N ALA A 19 -6.53 1.93 -3.46
CA ALA A 19 -6.87 2.41 -2.12
C ALA A 19 -5.83 1.94 -1.09
N VAL A 20 -5.42 2.87 -0.22
CA VAL A 20 -4.42 2.62 0.83
C VAL A 20 -5.14 2.49 2.16
N THR A 21 -4.90 1.37 2.84
CA THR A 21 -5.30 1.16 4.24
C THR A 21 -4.06 1.23 5.11
N THR A 22 -4.10 2.08 6.13
CA THR A 22 -2.95 2.30 7.02
C THR A 22 -3.13 1.57 8.34
N TYR A 23 -2.02 1.05 8.86
CA TYR A 23 -1.91 0.53 10.22
C TYR A 23 -0.71 1.23 10.89
N PRO A 24 -0.78 1.53 12.20
CA PRO A 24 0.42 1.92 12.92
C PRO A 24 1.43 0.76 12.95
N PHE A 25 2.73 1.05 12.98
CA PHE A 25 3.77 0.01 12.97
C PHE A 25 3.60 -1.00 14.12
N GLU A 26 3.19 -0.56 15.31
CA GLU A 26 2.88 -1.45 16.44
C GLU A 26 1.77 -2.47 16.17
N ALA A 27 0.88 -2.20 15.20
CA ALA A 27 -0.21 -3.08 14.79
C ALA A 27 0.15 -3.97 13.58
N VAL A 28 1.43 -4.24 13.33
CA VAL A 28 1.89 -5.10 12.24
C VAL A 28 1.20 -6.47 12.23
N ALA A 29 0.94 -7.05 13.40
CA ALA A 29 0.25 -8.33 13.51
C ALA A 29 -1.20 -8.28 13.00
N ASP A 30 -1.91 -7.16 13.23
CA ASP A 30 -3.27 -6.96 12.69
C ASP A 30 -3.24 -6.75 11.17
N ALA A 31 -2.25 -6.01 10.66
CA ALA A 31 -2.06 -5.83 9.23
C ALA A 31 -1.83 -7.18 8.51
N HIS A 32 -1.03 -8.08 9.10
CA HIS A 32 -0.82 -9.43 8.58
C HIS A 32 -2.09 -10.27 8.59
N ARG A 33 -2.83 -10.31 9.72
CA ARG A 33 -4.12 -11.01 9.79
C ARG A 33 -5.10 -10.54 8.72
N ALA A 34 -5.18 -9.22 8.50
CA ALA A 34 -6.04 -8.65 7.48
C ALA A 34 -5.63 -9.11 6.07
N LEU A 35 -4.33 -9.09 5.75
CA LEU A 35 -3.81 -9.56 4.47
C LEU A 35 -4.07 -11.06 4.24
N GLU A 36 -3.82 -11.88 5.25
CA GLU A 36 -4.00 -13.35 5.22
C GLU A 36 -5.47 -13.75 5.10
N SER A 37 -6.38 -12.90 5.57
CA SER A 37 -7.83 -13.15 5.46
C SER A 37 -8.35 -13.13 4.01
N GLY A 38 -7.58 -12.57 3.06
CA GLY A 38 -7.98 -12.42 1.66
C GLY A 38 -9.10 -11.39 1.41
N GLN A 39 -9.56 -10.67 2.44
CA GLN A 39 -10.64 -9.70 2.34
C GLN A 39 -10.17 -8.28 1.98
N THR A 40 -8.86 -8.06 1.97
CA THR A 40 -8.28 -6.74 1.65
C THR A 40 -8.11 -6.57 0.15
N THR A 41 -8.63 -5.47 -0.39
CA THR A 41 -8.26 -4.97 -1.72
C THR A 41 -7.35 -3.76 -1.60
N GLY A 42 -6.43 -3.60 -2.55
CA GLY A 42 -5.50 -2.47 -2.57
C GLY A 42 -4.23 -2.69 -1.75
N LYS A 43 -3.73 -1.62 -1.11
CA LYS A 43 -2.40 -1.61 -0.48
C LYS A 43 -2.49 -1.38 1.03
N LEU A 44 -1.90 -2.28 1.81
CA LEU A 44 -1.63 -2.04 3.22
C LEU A 44 -0.29 -1.33 3.39
N VAL A 45 -0.26 -0.30 4.23
CA VAL A 45 0.95 0.48 4.56
C VAL A 45 1.07 0.60 6.09
N LEU A 46 2.25 0.27 6.61
CA LEU A 46 2.58 0.54 8.02
C LEU A 46 3.12 1.95 8.14
N LEU A 47 2.54 2.73 9.05
CA LEU A 47 3.05 4.03 9.43
C LEU A 47 4.07 3.86 10.54
N CYS A 48 5.34 3.94 10.19
CA CYS A 48 6.37 4.29 11.15
C CYS A 48 6.12 5.77 11.47
N LYS A 49 5.63 6.10 12.67
CA LYS A 49 5.65 7.49 13.12
C LYS A 49 7.08 8.05 12.95
N PRO A 50 7.25 9.35 12.65
CA PRO A 50 8.55 9.99 12.85
C PRO A 50 9.00 9.86 14.31
#